data_AF-A0A2U1IJG2-F1
#
_entry.id   AF-A0A2U1IJG2-F1
#
_cell.length_a   1.000
_cell.length_b   1.000
_cell.length_c   1.000
_cell.angle_alpha   90.00
_cell.angle_beta   90.00
_cell.angle_gamma   90.00
#
_symmetry.space_group_name_H-M   'P 1'
#
loop_
_entity.id
_entity.type
_entity.pdbx_description
1 polymer ?
#
loop_
_entity_poly.entity_id
_entity_poly.type
_entity_poly.pdbx_seq_one_letter_code
_entity_poly.pdbx_strand_id
1 'polypeptide(L)'
;MKTIQVKAWGKGQGDFVLINEEDFVEGEHELYVAKKLTAKEQKAFDAANEAAAKLEATKAALTEKGIAFEVDASQEDLQALLDAEV
;
A
#
# COMPACT_ATOMS: atom_id res chain seq x y z
N MET A 1 6.44 27.57 -12.55
CA MET A 1 6.63 27.22 -11.13
C MET A 1 7.06 25.77 -11.10
N LYS A 2 8.25 25.50 -10.58
CA LYS A 2 8.81 24.15 -10.52
C LYS A 2 8.61 23.64 -9.09
N THR A 3 7.99 22.49 -8.97
CA THR A 3 7.72 21.86 -7.67
C THR A 3 8.70 20.72 -7.44
N ILE A 4 9.09 20.52 -6.18
CA ILE A 4 9.95 19.43 -5.73
C ILE A 4 9.23 18.61 -4.67
N GLN A 5 9.61 17.34 -4.55
CA GLN A 5 9.13 16.46 -3.50
C GLN A 5 10.11 16.50 -2.32
N VAL A 6 9.58 16.72 -1.13
CA VAL A 6 10.31 16.78 0.14
C VAL A 6 9.70 15.79 1.11
N LYS A 7 10.50 15.25 2.04
CA LYS A 7 10.02 14.30 3.04
C LYS A 7 8.94 14.97 3.87
N ALA A 8 7.92 14.20 4.22
CA ALA A 8 6.91 14.67 5.14
C ALA A 8 7.56 15.04 6.49
N TRP A 9 7.28 16.26 6.95
CA TRP A 9 7.72 16.77 8.26
C TRP A 9 6.57 16.84 9.27
N GLY A 10 5.32 16.68 8.82
CA GLY A 10 4.12 16.70 9.65
C GLY A 10 3.40 15.35 9.70
N LYS A 11 2.76 15.06 10.85
CA LYS A 11 1.86 13.91 11.00
C LYS A 11 0.63 14.11 10.10
N GLY A 12 0.42 13.21 9.14
CA GLY A 12 -0.75 13.23 8.23
C GLY A 12 -0.48 13.79 6.83
N GLN A 13 0.77 14.09 6.47
CA GLN A 13 1.15 14.59 5.14
C GLN A 13 1.46 13.48 4.11
N GLY A 14 1.43 12.20 4.51
CA GLY A 14 1.83 11.06 3.67
C GLY A 14 3.34 10.80 3.70
N ASP A 15 3.87 10.10 2.70
CA ASP A 15 5.32 9.79 2.60
C ASP A 15 6.16 11.00 2.11
N PHE A 16 5.54 11.95 1.40
CA PHE A 16 6.19 13.15 0.86
C PHE A 16 5.21 14.32 0.72
N VAL A 17 5.75 15.53 0.72
CA VAL A 17 5.04 16.79 0.44
C VAL A 17 5.56 17.37 -0.87
N LEU A 18 4.67 17.95 -1.68
CA LEU A 18 5.08 18.76 -2.83
C LEU A 18 5.16 20.21 -2.39
N ILE A 19 6.32 20.82 -2.55
CA ILE A 19 6.52 22.25 -2.36
C ILE A 19 7.09 22.89 -3.62
N ASN A 20 6.99 24.21 -3.72
CA ASN A 20 7.71 24.95 -4.74
C ASN A 20 9.21 24.93 -4.44
N GLU A 21 10.03 24.94 -5.49
CA GLU A 21 11.50 25.01 -5.34
C GLU A 21 11.94 26.27 -4.56
N GLU A 22 11.16 27.36 -4.67
CA GLU A 22 11.39 28.63 -3.96
C GLU A 22 11.06 28.56 -2.46
N ASP A 23 10.25 27.57 -2.06
CA ASP A 23 9.82 27.34 -0.68
C ASP A 23 10.75 26.32 0.03
N PHE A 24 11.76 25.80 -0.67
CA PHE A 24 12.71 24.85 -0.13
C PHE A 24 13.71 25.52 0.82
N VAL A 25 13.64 25.18 2.11
CA VAL A 25 14.58 25.66 3.13
C VAL A 25 15.51 24.51 3.50
N GLU A 26 16.79 24.65 3.11
CA GLU A 26 17.83 23.69 3.46
C GLU A 26 17.97 23.60 4.99
N GLY A 27 17.60 22.45 5.56
CA GLY A 27 17.62 22.19 7.01
C GLY A 27 16.24 22.00 7.64
N GLU A 28 15.19 22.61 7.09
CA GLU A 28 13.79 22.32 7.49
C GLU A 28 13.12 21.33 6.54
N HIS A 29 13.46 21.39 5.25
CA HIS A 29 12.94 20.52 4.21
C HIS A 29 14.05 19.54 3.76
N GLU A 30 13.81 18.24 3.89
CA GLU A 30 14.71 17.21 3.35
C GLU A 30 14.15 16.73 2.01
N LEU A 31 14.96 16.73 0.94
CA LEU A 31 14.51 16.25 -0.37
C LEU A 31 14.00 14.81 -0.26
N TYR A 32 12.77 14.58 -0.71
CA TYR A 32 12.25 13.23 -0.87
C TYR A 32 12.86 12.67 -2.14
N VAL A 33 14.07 12.15 -2.00
CA VAL A 33 14.60 11.23 -3.00
C VAL A 33 13.83 9.94 -2.76
N ALA A 34 12.71 9.79 -3.47
CA ALA A 34 12.06 8.49 -3.63
C ALA A 34 13.20 7.56 -4.05
N LYS A 35 13.68 6.74 -3.12
CA LYS A 35 14.64 5.69 -3.43
C LYS A 35 13.86 4.87 -4.43
N LYS A 36 14.15 5.06 -5.72
CA LYS A 36 13.51 4.30 -6.80
C LYS A 36 13.66 2.87 -6.33
N LEU A 37 12.54 2.28 -5.90
CA LEU A 37 12.52 0.88 -5.53
C LEU A 37 13.18 0.22 -6.72
N THR A 38 14.28 -0.49 -6.48
CA THR A 38 14.92 -1.19 -7.58
C THR A 38 13.85 -2.05 -8.25
N ALA A 39 13.94 -2.35 -9.54
CA ALA A 39 12.88 -3.10 -10.23
C ALA A 39 12.48 -4.40 -9.48
N LYS A 40 13.40 -4.95 -8.67
CA LYS A 40 13.16 -6.06 -7.74
C LYS A 40 12.30 -5.69 -6.53
N GLU A 41 12.55 -4.55 -5.88
CA GLU A 41 11.77 -4.06 -4.74
C GLU A 41 10.38 -3.55 -5.17
N GLN A 42 10.29 -2.89 -6.34
CA GLN A 42 9.01 -2.47 -6.90
C GLN A 42 8.12 -3.69 -7.19
N LYS A 43 8.70 -4.72 -7.84
CA LYS A 43 7.98 -5.97 -8.10
C LYS A 43 7.55 -6.69 -6.81
N ALA A 44 8.35 -6.62 -5.73
CA ALA A 44 7.97 -7.18 -4.44
C ALA A 44 6.81 -6.40 -3.80
N PHE A 45 6.80 -5.07 -3.94
CA PHE A 45 5.72 -4.21 -3.46
C PHE A 45 4.42 -4.45 -4.23
N ASP A 46 4.48 -4.50 -5.57
CA ASP A 46 3.32 -4.83 -6.42
C ASP A 46 2.79 -6.24 -6.12
N ALA A 47 3.67 -7.23 -5.93
CA ALA A 47 3.25 -8.60 -5.58
C ALA A 47 2.57 -8.68 -4.20
N ALA A 48 3.08 -7.95 -3.20
CA ALA A 48 2.47 -7.89 -1.87
C ALA A 48 1.10 -7.20 -1.91
N ASN A 49 0.96 -6.14 -2.72
CA ASN A 49 -0.30 -5.43 -2.90
C ASN A 49 -1.34 -6.30 -3.61
N GLU A 50 -0.94 -7.02 -4.67
CA GLU A 50 -1.83 -7.94 -5.37
C GLU A 50 -2.27 -9.12 -4.48
N ALA A 51 -1.38 -9.63 -3.62
CA ALA A 51 -1.71 -10.65 -2.64
C ALA A 51 -2.71 -10.15 -1.58
N ALA A 52 -2.51 -8.93 -1.07
CA ALA A 52 -3.45 -8.30 -0.13
C ALA A 52 -4.84 -8.09 -0.78
N ALA A 53 -4.87 -7.61 -2.03
CA ALA A 53 -6.10 -7.41 -2.78
C ALA A 53 -6.86 -8.73 -3.01
N LYS A 54 -6.15 -9.82 -3.34
CA LYS A 54 -6.76 -11.16 -3.45
C LYS A 54 -7.34 -11.63 -2.12
N LEU A 55 -6.61 -11.45 -1.02
CA LEU A 55 -7.05 -11.85 0.31
C LEU A 55 -8.31 -11.08 0.72
N GLU A 56 -8.36 -9.76 0.51
CA GLU A 56 -9.55 -8.95 0.74
C GLU A 56 -10.72 -9.35 -0.16
N ALA A 57 -10.48 -9.64 -1.44
CA ALA A 57 -11.52 -10.10 -2.36
C ALA A 57 -12.12 -11.45 -1.91
N THR A 58 -11.29 -12.40 -1.47
CA THR A 58 -11.76 -13.68 -0.92
C THR A 58 -12.57 -13.48 0.37
N LYS A 59 -12.09 -12.63 1.29
CA LYS A 59 -12.83 -12.27 2.52
C LYS A 59 -14.18 -11.61 2.21
N ALA A 60 -14.22 -10.72 1.23
CA ALA A 60 -15.44 -10.07 0.79
C ALA A 60 -16.44 -11.08 0.21
N ALA A 61 -15.97 -12.00 -0.65
CA ALA A 61 -16.81 -13.04 -1.24
C ALA A 61 -17.38 -14.02 -0.20
N LEU A 62 -16.57 -14.42 0.78
CA LEU A 62 -17.03 -15.24 1.92
C LEU A 62 -18.08 -14.49 2.74
N THR A 63 -17.84 -13.20 3.03
CA THR A 63 -18.80 -12.36 3.76
C THR A 63 -20.10 -12.19 2.99
N GLU A 64 -20.04 -12.00 1.67
CA GLU A 64 -21.21 -11.87 0.79
C GLU A 64 -22.05 -13.15 0.74
N LYS A 65 -21.39 -14.32 0.80
CA LYS A 65 -22.05 -15.63 0.94
C LYS A 65 -22.55 -15.91 2.37
N GLY A 66 -22.18 -15.09 3.36
CA GLY A 66 -22.52 -15.29 4.77
C GLY A 66 -21.69 -16.36 5.47
N ILE A 67 -20.52 -16.69 4.93
CA ILE A 67 -19.59 -17.69 5.47
C ILE A 67 -18.73 -17.03 6.54
N ALA A 68 -18.75 -17.58 7.76
CA ALA A 68 -17.87 -17.15 8.83
C ALA A 68 -16.45 -17.68 8.59
N PHE A 69 -15.46 -16.79 8.64
CA PHE A 69 -14.04 -17.13 8.54
C PHE A 69 -13.23 -16.43 9.63
N GLU A 70 -12.08 -17.00 9.99
CA GLU A 70 -11.17 -16.36 10.94
C GLU A 70 -10.45 -15.19 10.28
N VAL A 71 -10.32 -14.07 11.00
CA VAL A 71 -9.64 -12.85 10.50
C VAL A 71 -8.16 -13.12 10.16
N ASP A 72 -7.55 -14.05 10.88
CA ASP A 72 -6.16 -14.48 10.73
C ASP A 72 -6.00 -15.73 9.83
N ALA A 73 -7.09 -16.23 9.24
CA ALA A 73 -7.00 -17.35 8.31
C ALA A 73 -6.15 -16.98 7.08
N SER A 74 -5.33 -17.93 6.64
CA SER A 74 -4.48 -17.80 5.46
C SER A 74 -5.31 -17.59 4.20
N GLN A 75 -4.74 -16.96 3.17
CA GLN A 75 -5.41 -16.81 1.89
C GLN A 75 -5.87 -18.16 1.30
N GLU A 76 -5.08 -19.22 1.50
CA GLU A 76 -5.40 -20.58 1.06
C GLU A 76 -6.64 -21.15 1.78
N ASP A 77 -6.73 -21.00 3.11
CA ASP A 77 -7.88 -21.46 3.90
C ASP A 77 -9.16 -20.72 3.52
N LEU A 78 -9.07 -19.38 3.36
CA LEU A 78 -10.19 -18.55 2.92
C LEU A 78 -10.65 -18.94 1.50
N GLN A 79 -9.70 -19.22 0.61
CA GLN A 79 -10.03 -19.61 -0.76
C GLN A 79 -10.66 -21.00 -0.82
N ALA A 80 -10.20 -21.94 0.01
CA ALA A 80 -10.78 -23.27 0.11
C ALA A 80 -12.22 -23.24 0.63
N LEU A 81 -12.51 -22.38 1.62
CA LEU A 81 -13.88 -22.15 2.10
C LEU A 81 -14.78 -21.59 1.00
N LEU A 82 -14.25 -20.68 0.16
CA LEU A 82 -15.01 -20.07 -0.91
C LEU A 82 -15.30 -21.07 -2.05
N ASP A 83 -14.33 -21.91 -2.39
CA ASP A 83 -14.44 -22.94 -3.44
C ASP A 83 -15.37 -24.09 -3.01
N ALA A 84 -15.38 -24.45 -1.72
CA ALA A 84 -16.29 -25.46 -1.17
C ALA A 84 -17.78 -25.02 -1.24
N GLU A 85 -18.06 -23.72 -1.37
CA GLU A 85 -19.41 -23.15 -1.44
C GLU A 85 -19.78 -22.61 -2.85
N VAL A 86 -18.98 -22.90 -3.88
CA VAL A 86 -19.26 -22.62 -5.31
C VAL A 86 -19.97 -23.81 -5.95
#